data_AF-A0A4R4P2Q6-F1
#
_entry.id   AF-A0A4R4P2Q6-F1
#
_cell.length_a   1.000
_cell.length_b   1.000
_cell.length_c   1.000
_cell.angle_alpha   90.00
_cell.angle_beta   90.00
_cell.angle_gamma   90.00
#
_symmetry.space_group_name_H-M   'P 1'
#
loop_
_entity.id
_entity.type
_entity.pdbx_description
1 polymer ?
#
loop_
_entity_poly.entity_id
_entity_poly.type
_entity_poly.pdbx_seq_one_letter_code
_entity_poly.pdbx_strand_id
1 'polypeptide(L)'
;MYSETLHLDAGAMIWHETRCGDGERATGGGVTGAGQTIKVIWSTIIFGGVAWGVGIQNTSQGPTTAHGWVVCTRGITTSQTFGDRKWATATGSARAVAMCQRHLTVLGGGVHSDLWAEASLASTTWSSPTFETRPKYWQSDVDNRSMTPHEVQPWAACAGGGLTSVQYVTGNWTTLPRGGVDDVSSTCPPDTFILAGGHYAYGGDTLLSSWPNSQVSWRVRVRNGSGGSSRIAAYAVCGTVDVPWTKWAEGSNVRPLAGDVNADGRSDLMMVGGNGWTSQPVANSGGDGKFAVRGRTVDARWPEYAEFTDNAGQPLQGDFNGDRRADLALVGAARSPGIPIAFAGTGEDFRYVDQPADGDWRNWAVGPNVKPVIGDFDADGKDDIALVGGAGWTTQPVAYSNGDGTFRVTNRPVDPSWTRWASEPGVELVAGDLDNDGRDDLALMGGSGWQSVPVAFASADGTFRVANKVFPSSWPQWAATENVRTLAGDFNKDGRADLALVGGPGWQSVPIALSTGDGSFTELNQPIDSRWNSWATTPGAEPVVGDFNGDRAADLALVGGTGWQSQPVAFNNGNGTFTLTNEPLS
;
A
#
# COMPACT_ATOMS: atom_id res chain seq x y z
N MET A 1 -20.37 5.97 13.70
CA MET A 1 -20.32 5.44 15.09
C MET A 1 -21.75 5.22 15.53
N TYR A 2 -22.09 4.00 15.94
CA TYR A 2 -23.43 3.67 16.37
C TYR A 2 -23.41 3.46 17.87
N SER A 3 -24.45 3.92 18.57
CA SER A 3 -24.64 3.70 19.98
C SER A 3 -26.09 3.35 20.27
N GLU A 4 -26.30 2.51 21.28
CA GLU A 4 -27.62 2.02 21.66
C GLU A 4 -27.76 1.88 23.17
N THR A 5 -28.99 2.01 23.66
CA THR A 5 -29.33 1.87 25.08
C THR A 5 -30.01 0.54 25.31
N LEU A 6 -29.51 -0.22 26.28
CA LEU A 6 -29.95 -1.57 26.62
C LEU A 6 -30.56 -1.56 28.03
N HIS A 7 -31.79 -2.05 28.16
CA HIS A 7 -32.46 -2.22 29.45
C HIS A 7 -32.32 -3.66 29.94
N LEU A 8 -31.88 -3.84 31.18
CA LEU A 8 -31.53 -5.13 31.77
C LEU A 8 -32.23 -5.32 33.12
N ASP A 9 -33.09 -6.32 33.24
CA ASP A 9 -33.69 -6.71 34.52
C ASP A 9 -32.64 -7.29 35.49
N ALA A 10 -32.94 -7.31 36.79
CA ALA A 10 -32.05 -7.85 37.82
C ALA A 10 -31.70 -9.32 37.54
N GLY A 11 -30.41 -9.66 37.52
CA GLY A 11 -29.93 -11.02 37.22
C GLY A 11 -30.03 -11.46 35.76
N ALA A 12 -30.61 -10.65 34.87
CA ALA A 12 -30.80 -11.01 33.46
C ALA A 12 -29.47 -11.06 32.70
N MET A 13 -29.41 -11.93 31.70
CA MET A 13 -28.37 -11.97 30.68
C MET A 13 -28.97 -11.67 29.31
N ILE A 14 -28.34 -10.76 28.56
CA ILE A 14 -28.76 -10.39 27.21
C ILE A 14 -27.56 -10.47 26.26
N TRP A 15 -27.83 -10.95 25.04
CA TRP A 15 -26.94 -10.87 23.89
C TRP A 15 -27.40 -9.73 22.99
N HIS A 16 -26.50 -8.82 22.66
CA HIS A 16 -26.76 -7.69 21.79
C HIS A 16 -25.77 -7.69 20.63
N GLU A 17 -26.29 -7.40 19.44
CA GLU A 17 -25.52 -7.30 18.20
C GLU A 17 -25.85 -5.97 17.52
N THR A 18 -24.84 -5.12 17.35
CA THR A 18 -24.94 -3.89 16.58
C THR A 18 -24.30 -4.11 15.21
N ARG A 19 -25.11 -4.04 14.14
CA ARG A 19 -24.62 -4.16 12.76
C ARG A 19 -24.24 -2.80 12.18
N CYS A 20 -23.12 -2.75 11.48
CA CYS A 20 -22.76 -1.60 10.66
C CYS A 20 -23.62 -1.55 9.40
N GLY A 21 -23.68 -0.38 8.75
CA GLY A 21 -24.39 -0.21 7.49
C GLY A 21 -23.73 -0.97 6.32
N ASP A 22 -24.43 -1.05 5.19
CA ASP A 22 -23.90 -1.70 4.00
C ASP A 22 -22.58 -1.07 3.54
N GLY A 23 -21.57 -1.93 3.34
CA GLY A 23 -20.21 -1.52 2.94
C GLY A 23 -19.34 -0.96 4.08
N GLU A 24 -19.82 -0.96 5.33
CA GLU A 24 -19.04 -0.61 6.51
C GLU A 24 -18.54 -1.86 7.26
N ARG A 25 -17.48 -1.71 8.06
CA ARG A 25 -16.92 -2.74 8.92
C ARG A 25 -16.73 -2.20 10.35
N ALA A 26 -17.13 -3.00 11.33
CA ALA A 26 -16.91 -2.81 12.74
C ALA A 26 -15.42 -3.03 13.09
N THR A 27 -14.78 -2.01 13.67
CA THR A 27 -13.35 -2.04 14.03
C THR A 27 -13.10 -2.06 15.54
N GLY A 28 -14.08 -1.62 16.33
CA GLY A 28 -14.02 -1.59 17.79
C GLY A 28 -15.42 -1.47 18.39
N GLY A 29 -15.55 -1.80 19.67
CA GLY A 29 -16.83 -1.72 20.38
C GLY A 29 -16.69 -1.89 21.89
N GLY A 30 -17.72 -1.48 22.61
CA GLY A 30 -17.74 -1.54 24.07
C GLY A 30 -19.11 -1.27 24.64
N VAL A 31 -19.31 -1.66 25.91
CA VAL A 31 -20.50 -1.31 26.66
C VAL A 31 -20.11 -0.58 27.93
N THR A 32 -20.95 0.37 28.33
CA THR A 32 -20.80 1.16 29.54
C THR A 32 -22.09 1.10 30.35
N GLY A 33 -22.03 1.27 31.67
CA GLY A 33 -23.20 1.28 32.53
C GLY A 33 -23.04 2.27 33.69
N ALA A 34 -24.14 2.63 34.32
CA ALA A 34 -24.11 3.42 35.54
C ALA A 34 -23.60 2.57 36.73
N GLY A 35 -22.28 2.58 36.95
CA GLY A 35 -21.60 1.82 38.01
C GLY A 35 -21.23 0.38 37.64
N GLN A 36 -20.56 -0.35 38.55
CA GLN A 36 -20.19 -1.78 38.39
C GLN A 36 -21.40 -2.72 38.57
N THR A 37 -22.55 -2.36 38.01
CA THR A 37 -23.83 -3.10 38.15
C THR A 37 -24.10 -4.04 36.97
N ILE A 38 -23.31 -3.93 35.90
CA ILE A 38 -23.33 -4.81 34.74
C ILE A 38 -21.96 -5.47 34.57
N LYS A 39 -21.94 -6.75 34.20
CA LYS A 39 -20.75 -7.51 33.87
C LYS A 39 -20.78 -7.88 32.39
N VAL A 40 -19.73 -7.50 31.65
CA VAL A 40 -19.51 -8.00 30.28
C VAL A 40 -18.98 -9.42 30.39
N ILE A 41 -19.75 -10.37 29.87
CA ILE A 41 -19.38 -11.79 29.83
C ILE A 41 -18.77 -12.17 28.47
N TRP A 42 -19.11 -11.41 27.43
CA TRP A 42 -18.64 -11.62 26.06
C TRP A 42 -18.61 -10.29 25.32
N SER A 43 -17.61 -10.04 24.48
CA SER A 43 -17.56 -8.91 23.55
C SER A 43 -16.67 -9.31 22.38
N THR A 44 -17.13 -9.11 21.15
CA THR A 44 -16.35 -9.43 19.95
C THR A 44 -16.82 -8.66 18.71
N ILE A 45 -16.01 -8.70 17.66
CA ILE A 45 -16.41 -8.36 16.29
C ILE A 45 -16.88 -9.64 15.57
N ILE A 46 -18.09 -9.64 15.02
CA ILE A 46 -18.73 -10.83 14.41
C ILE A 46 -18.76 -10.70 12.87
N PHE A 47 -18.86 -11.85 12.19
CA PHE A 47 -19.20 -11.98 10.77
C PHE A 47 -18.22 -11.24 9.83
N GLY A 48 -16.93 -11.53 9.95
CA GLY A 48 -15.91 -10.91 9.08
C GLY A 48 -15.89 -9.39 9.19
N GLY A 49 -16.19 -8.86 10.38
CA GLY A 49 -16.12 -7.43 10.63
C GLY A 49 -17.37 -6.63 10.36
N VAL A 50 -18.56 -7.21 10.12
CA VAL A 50 -19.77 -6.39 9.81
C VAL A 50 -20.57 -5.97 11.04
N ALA A 51 -20.32 -6.59 12.19
CA ALA A 51 -21.07 -6.34 13.41
C ALA A 51 -20.17 -6.39 14.64
N TRP A 52 -20.60 -5.73 15.70
CA TRP A 52 -20.07 -5.91 17.04
C TRP A 52 -21.11 -6.63 17.91
N GLY A 53 -20.66 -7.65 18.62
CA GLY A 53 -21.45 -8.46 19.53
C GLY A 53 -21.02 -8.29 20.97
N VAL A 54 -21.98 -8.21 21.89
CA VAL A 54 -21.71 -8.17 23.33
C VAL A 54 -22.74 -8.98 24.13
N GLY A 55 -22.25 -9.71 25.12
CA GLY A 55 -23.03 -10.44 26.11
C GLY A 55 -22.87 -9.77 27.46
N ILE A 56 -23.98 -9.40 28.08
CA ILE A 56 -24.00 -8.59 29.31
C ILE A 56 -24.89 -9.28 30.34
N GLN A 57 -24.43 -9.30 31.59
CA GLN A 57 -25.19 -9.76 32.75
C GLN A 57 -25.45 -8.58 33.71
N ASN A 58 -26.68 -8.40 34.17
CA ASN A 58 -26.97 -7.50 35.28
C ASN A 58 -26.66 -8.20 36.62
N THR A 59 -25.70 -7.66 37.37
CA THR A 59 -25.25 -8.20 38.66
C THR A 59 -25.85 -7.45 39.86
N SER A 60 -26.71 -6.46 39.61
CA SER A 60 -27.36 -5.68 40.65
C SER A 60 -28.68 -6.28 41.13
N GLN A 61 -29.17 -5.80 42.27
CA GLN A 61 -30.45 -6.22 42.86
C GLN A 61 -31.68 -5.63 42.16
N GLY A 62 -31.50 -4.73 41.19
CA GLY A 62 -32.58 -4.05 40.47
C GLY A 62 -32.30 -3.93 38.97
N PRO A 63 -33.26 -3.45 38.17
CA PRO A 63 -33.05 -3.19 36.75
C PRO A 63 -32.00 -2.09 36.53
N THR A 64 -31.23 -2.20 35.46
CA THR A 64 -30.15 -1.27 35.10
C THR A 64 -30.16 -0.96 33.60
N THR A 65 -29.48 0.11 33.22
CA THR A 65 -29.33 0.55 31.83
C THR A 65 -27.86 0.52 31.44
N ALA A 66 -27.58 -0.08 30.29
CA ALA A 66 -26.25 -0.11 29.66
C ALA A 66 -26.28 0.66 28.33
N HIS A 67 -25.15 1.24 27.93
CA HIS A 67 -24.97 1.90 26.64
C HIS A 67 -23.87 1.18 25.87
N GLY A 68 -24.24 0.54 24.76
CA GLY A 68 -23.33 -0.09 23.81
C GLY A 68 -22.91 0.87 22.72
N TRP A 69 -21.71 0.69 22.16
CA TRP A 69 -21.25 1.44 20.99
C TRP A 69 -20.32 0.60 20.11
N VAL A 70 -20.28 0.95 18.81
CA VAL A 70 -19.38 0.38 17.80
C VAL A 70 -18.87 1.47 16.86
N VAL A 71 -17.59 1.35 16.49
CA VAL A 71 -16.98 2.16 15.42
C VAL A 71 -17.08 1.39 14.13
N CYS A 72 -17.80 1.97 13.16
CA CYS A 72 -17.97 1.43 11.82
C CYS A 72 -17.20 2.32 10.84
N THR A 73 -16.35 1.71 10.03
CA THR A 73 -15.51 2.38 9.03
C THR A 73 -15.73 1.77 7.66
N ARG A 74 -15.44 2.52 6.60
CA ARG A 74 -15.44 2.02 5.21
C ARG A 74 -14.00 1.85 4.75
N GLY A 75 -13.74 0.85 3.91
CA GLY A 75 -12.39 0.57 3.37
C GLY A 75 -11.48 -0.25 4.28
N ILE A 76 -11.82 -0.43 5.56
CA ILE A 76 -11.06 -1.26 6.51
C ILE A 76 -11.69 -2.64 6.62
N THR A 77 -10.92 -3.68 6.35
CA THR A 77 -11.28 -5.08 6.63
C THR A 77 -10.84 -5.47 8.04
N THR A 78 -11.71 -6.16 8.78
CA THR A 78 -11.40 -6.61 10.15
C THR A 78 -11.67 -8.08 10.35
N SER A 79 -10.80 -8.72 11.14
CA SER A 79 -10.90 -10.12 11.55
C SER A 79 -10.63 -10.27 13.03
N GLN A 80 -11.14 -11.35 13.62
CA GLN A 80 -10.87 -11.72 15.01
C GLN A 80 -9.85 -12.88 15.03
N THR A 81 -8.88 -12.80 15.94
CA THR A 81 -8.03 -13.93 16.28
C THR A 81 -8.20 -14.32 17.75
N PHE A 82 -8.16 -15.63 18.03
CA PHE A 82 -8.21 -16.18 19.38
C PHE A 82 -6.82 -16.67 19.78
N GLY A 83 -6.45 -16.45 21.05
CA GLY A 83 -5.26 -17.03 21.64
C GLY A 83 -5.55 -18.33 22.40
N ASP A 84 -4.47 -18.89 22.97
CA ASP A 84 -4.55 -20.08 23.81
C ASP A 84 -5.40 -19.83 25.06
N ARG A 85 -6.18 -20.83 25.44
CA ARG A 85 -6.86 -20.84 26.74
C ARG A 85 -5.85 -20.95 27.87
N LYS A 86 -6.05 -20.16 28.93
CA LYS A 86 -5.22 -20.15 30.14
C LYS A 86 -6.11 -20.24 31.37
N TRP A 87 -5.60 -20.89 32.41
CA TRP A 87 -6.29 -20.99 33.69
C TRP A 87 -5.74 -19.93 34.65
N ALA A 88 -6.63 -19.08 35.15
CA ALA A 88 -6.34 -18.19 36.26
C ALA A 88 -6.73 -18.90 37.57
N THR A 89 -5.74 -19.24 38.39
CA THR A 89 -5.97 -19.91 39.68
C THR A 89 -6.81 -19.05 40.62
N ALA A 90 -7.47 -19.67 41.61
CA ALA A 90 -8.22 -18.93 42.62
C ALA A 90 -7.32 -17.88 43.30
N THR A 91 -7.78 -16.62 43.38
CA THR A 91 -7.01 -15.47 43.90
C THR A 91 -5.66 -15.20 43.19
N GLY A 92 -5.44 -15.77 41.99
CA GLY A 92 -4.20 -15.65 41.22
C GLY A 92 -4.35 -14.86 39.91
N SER A 93 -3.29 -14.81 39.11
CA SER A 93 -3.27 -14.12 37.82
C SER A 93 -2.88 -15.04 36.67
N ALA A 94 -3.36 -14.74 35.46
CA ALA A 94 -3.01 -15.43 34.23
C ALA A 94 -2.68 -14.43 33.12
N ARG A 95 -1.67 -14.77 32.31
CA ARG A 95 -1.29 -14.02 31.12
C ARG A 95 -1.65 -14.81 29.87
N ALA A 96 -2.36 -14.18 28.95
CA ALA A 96 -2.75 -14.79 27.69
C ALA A 96 -2.54 -13.84 26.50
N VAL A 97 -2.21 -14.40 25.34
CA VAL A 97 -1.82 -13.67 24.13
C VAL A 97 -2.63 -14.15 22.93
N ALA A 98 -3.19 -13.21 22.15
CA ALA A 98 -3.77 -13.45 20.84
C ALA A 98 -2.90 -12.79 19.76
N MET A 99 -2.58 -13.51 18.68
CA MET A 99 -1.68 -13.03 17.63
C MET A 99 -2.45 -12.68 16.36
N CYS A 100 -2.13 -11.54 15.74
CA CYS A 100 -2.61 -11.22 14.40
C CYS A 100 -1.62 -11.76 13.35
N GLN A 101 -2.10 -11.99 12.13
CA GLN A 101 -1.21 -12.19 10.98
C GLN A 101 -0.28 -10.98 10.82
N ARG A 102 0.93 -11.20 10.31
CA ARG A 102 1.98 -10.16 10.29
C ARG A 102 1.56 -8.90 9.51
N HIS A 103 0.80 -9.07 8.43
CA HIS A 103 0.30 -7.98 7.57
C HIS A 103 -0.90 -7.21 8.16
N LEU A 104 -1.53 -7.72 9.23
CA LEU A 104 -2.64 -7.06 9.88
C LEU A 104 -2.17 -6.18 11.04
N THR A 105 -2.92 -5.12 11.29
CA THR A 105 -2.75 -4.23 12.44
C THR A 105 -3.59 -4.72 13.60
N VAL A 106 -2.99 -4.84 14.79
CA VAL A 106 -3.72 -5.17 16.02
C VAL A 106 -4.46 -3.93 16.51
N LEU A 107 -5.78 -3.84 16.35
CA LEU A 107 -6.55 -2.67 16.82
C LEU A 107 -6.81 -2.71 18.34
N GLY A 108 -6.92 -3.91 18.90
CA GLY A 108 -7.30 -4.10 20.29
C GLY A 108 -7.67 -5.54 20.55
N GLY A 109 -8.23 -5.81 21.72
CA GLY A 109 -8.69 -7.14 22.07
C GLY A 109 -9.24 -7.22 23.49
N GLY A 110 -9.58 -8.42 23.92
CA GLY A 110 -10.16 -8.68 25.24
C GLY A 110 -9.98 -10.12 25.67
N VAL A 111 -10.70 -10.53 26.71
CA VAL A 111 -10.76 -11.92 27.15
C VAL A 111 -12.20 -12.43 27.17
N HIS A 112 -12.36 -13.64 26.68
CA HIS A 112 -13.49 -14.51 26.90
C HIS A 112 -13.29 -15.26 28.22
N SER A 113 -14.30 -15.37 29.08
CA SER A 113 -14.23 -16.20 30.29
C SER A 113 -15.42 -17.14 30.34
N ASP A 114 -15.19 -18.42 30.58
CA ASP A 114 -16.27 -19.39 30.72
C ASP A 114 -17.00 -19.14 32.06
N LEU A 115 -18.18 -18.54 31.96
CA LEU A 115 -19.36 -18.74 32.80
C LEU A 115 -19.07 -19.22 34.24
N TRP A 116 -18.76 -18.30 35.17
CA TRP A 116 -19.62 -17.77 36.27
C TRP A 116 -18.79 -16.77 37.11
N ALA A 117 -19.45 -15.81 37.76
CA ALA A 117 -18.89 -14.64 38.49
C ALA A 117 -17.51 -14.88 39.18
N GLU A 118 -16.41 -14.20 38.80
CA GLU A 118 -15.77 -13.09 39.58
C GLU A 118 -14.33 -12.77 39.07
N ALA A 119 -13.93 -13.21 37.86
CA ALA A 119 -12.65 -12.81 37.28
C ALA A 119 -12.70 -11.35 36.79
N SER A 120 -11.69 -10.55 37.14
CA SER A 120 -11.52 -9.16 36.71
C SER A 120 -10.35 -9.05 35.73
N LEU A 121 -10.57 -8.44 34.56
CA LEU A 121 -9.48 -8.00 33.68
C LEU A 121 -8.59 -7.02 34.45
N ALA A 122 -7.31 -7.35 34.63
CA ALA A 122 -6.38 -6.58 35.46
C ALA A 122 -5.60 -5.56 34.65
N SER A 123 -5.12 -5.95 33.46
CA SER A 123 -4.52 -5.01 32.51
C SER A 123 -4.50 -5.60 31.10
N THR A 124 -4.48 -4.73 30.10
CA THR A 124 -4.15 -5.10 28.72
C THR A 124 -2.88 -4.40 28.34
N THR A 125 -1.91 -5.14 27.82
CA THR A 125 -0.67 -4.58 27.27
C THR A 125 -0.54 -5.00 25.82
N TRP A 126 -0.10 -4.09 24.96
CA TRP A 126 0.44 -4.48 23.66
C TRP A 126 1.96 -4.38 23.78
N SER A 127 2.72 -5.30 23.18
CA SER A 127 4.14 -5.01 22.95
C SER A 127 4.24 -4.26 21.63
N SER A 128 4.71 -3.02 21.67
CA SER A 128 5.43 -2.46 20.52
C SER A 128 6.84 -3.02 20.61
N PRO A 129 7.30 -3.90 19.71
CA PRO A 129 8.72 -3.99 19.50
C PRO A 129 9.08 -2.87 18.53
N THR A 130 9.96 -2.00 18.96
CA THR A 130 10.80 -1.11 18.15
C THR A 130 11.70 -1.87 17.14
N PHE A 131 11.36 -3.12 16.79
CA PHE A 131 12.13 -4.02 15.94
C PHE A 131 11.21 -4.96 15.14
N GLU A 132 11.33 -4.90 13.82
CA GLU A 132 10.48 -5.53 12.78
C GLU A 132 10.43 -7.08 12.78
N THR A 133 11.11 -7.76 13.70
CA THR A 133 11.32 -9.23 13.63
C THR A 133 10.40 -10.08 14.51
N ARG A 134 9.42 -9.49 15.24
CA ARG A 134 8.49 -10.26 16.11
C ARG A 134 7.01 -10.18 15.67
N PRO A 135 6.19 -11.21 15.96
CA PRO A 135 4.75 -11.20 15.65
C PRO A 135 4.01 -10.04 16.34
N LYS A 136 3.02 -9.42 15.68
CA LYS A 136 2.11 -8.44 16.29
C LYS A 136 1.08 -9.17 17.16
N TYR A 137 0.97 -8.82 18.44
CA TYR A 137 0.07 -9.52 19.36
C TYR A 137 -0.64 -8.60 20.35
N TRP A 138 -1.82 -9.05 20.78
CA TRP A 138 -2.60 -8.51 21.87
C TRP A 138 -2.37 -9.34 23.13
N GLN A 139 -1.92 -8.72 24.23
CA GLN A 139 -1.76 -9.41 25.52
C GLN A 139 -2.78 -8.91 26.54
N SER A 140 -3.39 -9.85 27.24
CA SER A 140 -4.28 -9.57 28.36
C SER A 140 -3.76 -10.28 29.62
N ASP A 141 -3.60 -9.52 30.69
CA ASP A 141 -3.32 -10.03 32.02
C ASP A 141 -4.64 -10.01 32.83
N VAL A 142 -5.05 -11.18 33.32
CA VAL A 142 -6.32 -11.39 34.03
C VAL A 142 -6.03 -11.71 35.49
N ASP A 143 -6.62 -10.95 36.41
CA ASP A 143 -6.59 -11.27 37.83
C ASP A 143 -7.90 -11.95 38.23
N ASN A 144 -7.80 -13.20 38.66
CA ASN A 144 -8.90 -13.92 39.23
C ASN A 144 -9.02 -13.60 40.72
N ARG A 145 -10.07 -12.89 41.11
CA ARG A 145 -10.37 -12.57 42.52
C ARG A 145 -11.34 -13.56 43.17
N SER A 146 -11.82 -14.53 42.40
CA SER A 146 -12.71 -15.57 42.88
C SER A 146 -11.96 -16.63 43.68
N MET A 147 -12.71 -17.34 44.53
CA MET A 147 -12.23 -18.54 45.21
C MET A 147 -12.19 -19.77 44.29
N THR A 148 -12.73 -19.68 43.06
CA THR A 148 -12.67 -20.76 42.06
C THR A 148 -11.71 -20.39 40.92
N PRO A 149 -10.91 -21.34 40.40
CA PRO A 149 -10.18 -21.12 39.16
C PRO A 149 -11.11 -20.84 37.98
N HIS A 150 -10.68 -19.99 37.06
CA HIS A 150 -11.43 -19.63 35.85
C HIS A 150 -10.59 -19.87 34.60
N GLU A 151 -11.21 -20.44 33.56
CA GLU A 151 -10.60 -20.50 32.23
C GLU A 151 -10.84 -19.18 31.50
N VAL A 152 -9.77 -18.62 30.95
CA VAL A 152 -9.77 -17.37 30.19
C VAL A 152 -9.15 -17.60 28.81
N GLN A 153 -9.76 -17.02 27.79
CA GLN A 153 -9.27 -17.09 26.42
C GLN A 153 -9.17 -15.67 25.83
N PRO A 154 -7.98 -15.16 25.50
CA PRO A 154 -7.84 -13.84 24.92
C PRO A 154 -8.27 -13.86 23.45
N TRP A 155 -8.68 -12.69 22.96
CA TRP A 155 -8.91 -12.45 21.55
C TRP A 155 -8.34 -11.10 21.14
N ALA A 156 -8.03 -10.93 19.85
CA ALA A 156 -7.61 -9.69 19.24
C ALA A 156 -8.48 -9.34 18.02
N ALA A 157 -8.79 -8.06 17.85
CA ALA A 157 -9.26 -7.50 16.59
C ALA A 157 -8.06 -7.10 15.74
N CYS A 158 -7.99 -7.65 14.53
CA CYS A 158 -6.97 -7.39 13.54
C CYS A 158 -7.60 -6.66 12.36
N ALA A 159 -6.96 -5.60 11.86
CA ALA A 159 -7.45 -4.83 10.72
C ALA A 159 -6.42 -4.70 9.61
N GLY A 160 -6.88 -4.73 8.37
CA GLY A 160 -6.11 -4.46 7.16
C GLY A 160 -7.00 -3.77 6.11
N GLY A 161 -6.43 -3.34 5.00
CA GLY A 161 -7.16 -2.58 3.96
C GLY A 161 -7.47 -1.14 4.39
N GLY A 162 -7.15 -0.17 3.52
CA GLY A 162 -7.58 1.23 3.64
C GLY A 162 -7.00 2.03 4.82
N LEU A 163 -6.14 1.45 5.65
CA LEU A 163 -5.39 2.17 6.68
C LEU A 163 -4.02 2.55 6.15
N THR A 164 -3.78 3.85 6.04
CA THR A 164 -2.52 4.38 5.48
C THR A 164 -1.47 4.65 6.54
N SER A 165 -1.90 4.87 7.79
CA SER A 165 -1.03 4.92 8.96
C SER A 165 -1.77 4.46 10.21
N VAL A 166 -1.04 3.91 11.18
CA VAL A 166 -1.58 3.55 12.49
C VAL A 166 -0.59 3.96 13.58
N GLN A 167 -1.07 4.71 14.56
CA GLN A 167 -0.31 5.16 15.73
C GLN A 167 -1.06 4.82 17.01
N TYR A 168 -0.32 4.33 18.00
CA TYR A 168 -0.86 4.17 19.35
C TYR A 168 -0.49 5.37 20.21
N VAL A 169 -1.49 5.97 20.84
CA VAL A 169 -1.31 7.19 21.63
C VAL A 169 -1.75 6.92 23.05
N THR A 170 -0.85 7.14 24.00
CA THR A 170 -1.12 7.01 25.44
C THR A 170 -1.38 8.39 26.01
N GLY A 171 -2.48 8.54 26.74
CA GLY A 171 -2.83 9.74 27.48
C GLY A 171 -1.98 9.94 28.73
N ASN A 172 -2.29 10.99 29.49
CA ASN A 172 -1.59 11.27 30.74
C ASN A 172 -1.84 10.17 31.78
N TRP A 173 -0.79 9.84 32.53
CA TRP A 173 -0.87 8.93 33.66
C TRP A 173 -1.49 9.63 34.87
N THR A 174 -2.52 9.00 35.44
CA THR A 174 -3.14 9.44 36.70
C THR A 174 -2.94 8.38 37.79
N THR A 175 -2.67 8.83 39.01
CA THR A 175 -2.56 7.96 40.19
C THR A 175 -3.89 7.95 40.94
N LEU A 176 -4.51 6.77 41.06
CA LEU A 176 -5.73 6.58 41.81
C LEU A 176 -5.45 6.02 43.21
N PRO A 177 -5.94 6.68 44.28
CA PRO A 177 -5.90 6.10 45.62
C PRO A 177 -6.83 4.88 45.71
N ARG A 178 -6.69 4.08 46.78
CA ARG A 178 -7.53 2.91 47.05
C ARG A 178 -9.01 3.27 46.98
N GLY A 179 -9.78 2.53 46.17
CA GLY A 179 -11.21 2.76 45.97
C GLY A 179 -11.55 3.99 45.12
N GLY A 180 -10.54 4.74 44.67
CA GLY A 180 -10.71 5.92 43.82
C GLY A 180 -11.29 5.57 42.45
N VAL A 181 -12.04 6.51 41.89
CA VAL A 181 -12.62 6.44 40.54
C VAL A 181 -12.22 7.69 39.78
N ASP A 182 -11.75 7.54 38.56
CA ASP A 182 -11.38 8.68 37.70
C ASP A 182 -11.60 8.36 36.22
N ASP A 183 -11.69 9.43 35.43
CA ASP A 183 -11.80 9.42 33.97
C ASP A 183 -10.48 9.87 33.34
N VAL A 184 -9.84 8.97 32.60
CA VAL A 184 -8.63 9.27 31.83
C VAL A 184 -8.95 9.27 30.34
N SER A 185 -8.23 10.07 29.55
CA SER A 185 -8.43 10.13 28.10
C SER A 185 -7.12 10.21 27.33
N SER A 186 -7.15 9.71 26.10
CA SER A 186 -6.12 9.87 25.08
C SER A 186 -6.69 10.62 23.89
N THR A 187 -5.88 11.43 23.23
CA THR A 187 -6.29 12.23 22.07
C THR A 187 -5.34 11.97 20.93
N CYS A 188 -5.90 11.54 19.80
CA CYS A 188 -5.21 11.34 18.55
C CYS A 188 -4.68 12.66 17.97
N PRO A 189 -3.53 12.64 17.26
CA PRO A 189 -3.00 13.79 16.56
C PRO A 189 -3.97 14.37 15.53
N PRO A 190 -3.75 15.63 15.09
CA PRO A 190 -4.47 16.19 13.95
C PRO A 190 -4.46 15.24 12.73
N ASP A 191 -5.53 15.31 11.93
CA ASP A 191 -5.71 14.55 10.67
C ASP A 191 -5.78 13.02 10.80
N THR A 192 -5.82 12.52 12.03
CA THR A 192 -6.10 11.10 12.34
C THR A 192 -7.48 10.94 12.96
N PHE A 193 -7.99 9.72 12.99
CA PHE A 193 -9.22 9.36 13.68
C PHE A 193 -9.03 8.09 14.50
N ILE A 194 -9.91 7.88 15.49
CA ILE A 194 -9.84 6.72 16.35
C ILE A 194 -10.41 5.48 15.65
N LEU A 195 -9.63 4.41 15.67
CA LEU A 195 -10.01 3.07 15.25
C LEU A 195 -10.47 2.21 16.42
N ALA A 196 -9.80 2.35 17.56
CA ALA A 196 -10.05 1.61 18.80
C ALA A 196 -9.33 2.30 19.98
N GLY A 197 -9.52 1.78 21.19
CA GLY A 197 -8.80 2.25 22.37
C GLY A 197 -9.09 1.43 23.62
N GLY A 198 -8.43 1.79 24.71
CA GLY A 198 -8.55 1.12 25.99
C GLY A 198 -7.72 1.81 27.06
N HIS A 199 -7.27 1.05 28.06
CA HIS A 199 -6.49 1.59 29.17
C HIS A 199 -5.29 0.74 29.52
N TYR A 200 -4.32 1.43 30.10
CA TYR A 200 -3.22 0.89 30.84
C TYR A 200 -3.49 1.05 32.33
N ALA A 201 -3.20 0.00 33.09
CA ALA A 201 -3.28 -0.01 34.54
C ALA A 201 -2.07 -0.73 35.13
N TYR A 202 -1.42 -0.09 36.10
CA TYR A 202 -0.43 -0.71 36.97
C TYR A 202 -1.03 -0.82 38.37
N GLY A 203 -1.48 -2.02 38.73
CA GLY A 203 -2.21 -2.32 39.97
C GLY A 203 -3.43 -3.21 39.71
N GLY A 204 -4.11 -3.59 40.79
CA GLY A 204 -5.36 -4.37 40.72
C GLY A 204 -6.55 -3.47 40.42
N ASP A 205 -6.63 -2.93 39.22
CA ASP A 205 -7.69 -2.02 38.80
C ASP A 205 -8.84 -2.75 38.14
N THR A 206 -10.01 -2.10 38.09
CA THR A 206 -11.16 -2.61 37.37
C THR A 206 -11.63 -1.57 36.39
N LEU A 207 -11.52 -1.90 35.10
CA LEU A 207 -12.15 -1.16 34.02
C LEU A 207 -13.65 -1.03 34.30
N LEU A 208 -14.13 0.21 34.40
CA LEU A 208 -15.57 0.48 34.52
C LEU A 208 -16.19 0.63 33.14
N SER A 209 -15.58 1.46 32.30
CA SER A 209 -16.02 1.70 30.93
C SER A 209 -14.90 2.23 30.06
N SER A 210 -14.98 1.95 28.77
CA SER A 210 -14.07 2.43 27.72
C SER A 210 -14.94 2.85 26.54
N TRP A 211 -14.77 4.08 26.02
CA TRP A 211 -15.56 4.59 24.91
C TRP A 211 -14.85 5.71 24.13
N PRO A 212 -15.14 5.84 22.83
CA PRO A 212 -14.75 7.02 22.08
C PRO A 212 -15.56 8.22 22.55
N ASN A 213 -14.88 9.29 22.95
CA ASN A 213 -15.49 10.55 23.38
C ASN A 213 -15.67 11.52 22.20
N SER A 214 -14.84 11.42 21.16
CA SER A 214 -14.99 12.12 19.88
C SER A 214 -14.33 11.30 18.76
N GLN A 215 -14.28 11.83 17.53
CA GLN A 215 -13.54 11.23 16.43
C GLN A 215 -12.04 11.10 16.70
N VAL A 216 -11.49 11.91 17.62
CA VAL A 216 -10.06 11.95 17.94
C VAL A 216 -9.77 11.70 19.41
N SER A 217 -10.76 11.57 20.29
CA SER A 217 -10.53 11.36 21.72
C SER A 217 -11.16 10.08 22.24
N TRP A 218 -10.37 9.28 22.96
CA TRP A 218 -10.80 8.06 23.64
C TRP A 218 -10.82 8.28 25.15
N ARG A 219 -11.90 7.87 25.82
CA ARG A 219 -12.06 8.02 27.27
C ARG A 219 -12.26 6.67 27.94
N VAL A 220 -11.68 6.55 29.12
CA VAL A 220 -11.79 5.36 29.97
C VAL A 220 -12.06 5.79 31.40
N ARG A 221 -13.08 5.17 31.99
CA ARG A 221 -13.39 5.30 33.42
C ARG A 221 -12.90 4.06 34.14
N VAL A 222 -12.16 4.26 35.22
CA VAL A 222 -11.50 3.16 35.95
C VAL A 222 -11.69 3.32 37.45
N ARG A 223 -11.81 2.19 38.17
CA ARG A 223 -11.83 2.15 39.62
C ARG A 223 -10.62 1.38 40.12
N ASN A 224 -9.90 1.95 41.08
CA ASN A 224 -8.85 1.22 41.78
C ASN A 224 -9.46 0.24 42.79
N GLY A 225 -9.43 -1.05 42.45
CA GLY A 225 -9.92 -2.14 43.29
C GLY A 225 -8.82 -2.78 44.15
N SER A 226 -7.60 -2.26 44.13
CA SER A 226 -6.45 -2.85 44.81
C SER A 226 -6.35 -2.40 46.27
N GLY A 227 -5.48 -3.05 47.05
CA GLY A 227 -5.18 -2.66 48.44
C GLY A 227 -4.34 -1.38 48.55
N GLY A 228 -3.77 -0.87 47.45
CA GLY A 228 -2.86 0.27 47.39
C GLY A 228 -3.29 1.32 46.36
N SER A 229 -2.36 2.20 45.96
CA SER A 229 -2.57 3.11 44.83
C SER A 229 -2.26 2.43 43.50
N SER A 230 -2.94 2.86 42.44
CA SER A 230 -2.72 2.36 41.09
C SER A 230 -2.43 3.51 40.14
N ARG A 231 -1.71 3.21 39.04
CA ARG A 231 -1.40 4.19 37.98
C ARG A 231 -2.08 3.80 36.69
N ILE A 232 -2.81 4.74 36.09
CA ILE A 232 -3.72 4.46 34.97
C ILE A 232 -3.54 5.50 33.87
N ALA A 233 -3.60 5.08 32.61
CA ALA A 233 -3.69 5.97 31.45
C ALA A 233 -4.65 5.37 30.41
N ALA A 234 -5.37 6.20 29.66
CA ALA A 234 -6.06 5.73 28.46
C ALA A 234 -5.07 5.58 27.31
N TYR A 235 -5.35 4.67 26.37
CA TYR A 235 -4.70 4.65 25.07
C TYR A 235 -5.74 4.68 23.95
N ALA A 236 -5.35 5.22 22.81
CA ALA A 236 -6.10 5.23 21.57
C ALA A 236 -5.25 4.63 20.44
N VAL A 237 -5.90 3.92 19.54
CA VAL A 237 -5.33 3.49 18.26
C VAL A 237 -5.87 4.45 17.21
N CYS A 238 -5.00 5.30 16.71
CA CYS A 238 -5.29 6.36 15.75
C CYS A 238 -4.85 5.90 14.36
N GLY A 239 -5.63 6.19 13.33
CA GLY A 239 -5.21 5.96 11.95
C GLY A 239 -5.55 7.11 11.03
N THR A 240 -4.91 7.13 9.87
CA THR A 240 -5.28 8.01 8.75
C THR A 240 -5.76 7.17 7.57
N VAL A 241 -6.56 7.81 6.71
CA VAL A 241 -6.87 7.32 5.35
C VAL A 241 -6.07 8.12 4.31
N ASP A 242 -5.45 9.25 4.68
CA ASP A 242 -4.67 10.10 3.80
C ASP A 242 -3.28 10.39 4.39
N VAL A 243 -2.23 10.18 3.59
CA VAL A 243 -0.85 10.56 3.87
C VAL A 243 -0.43 11.53 2.76
N PRO A 244 0.27 12.65 3.05
CA PRO A 244 0.72 13.58 2.01
C PRO A 244 1.52 12.83 0.94
N TRP A 245 1.26 13.07 -0.35
CA TRP A 245 1.94 12.41 -1.48
C TRP A 245 3.46 12.29 -1.31
N THR A 246 4.08 13.34 -0.78
CA THR A 246 5.53 13.43 -0.56
C THR A 246 6.04 12.46 0.50
N LYS A 247 5.20 12.11 1.49
CA LYS A 247 5.53 11.09 2.51
C LYS A 247 5.49 9.67 1.95
N TRP A 248 4.65 9.40 0.95
CA TRP A 248 4.72 8.13 0.21
C TRP A 248 6.04 8.01 -0.53
N ALA A 249 6.58 9.11 -1.05
CA ALA A 249 7.78 9.11 -1.88
C ALA A 249 9.11 8.96 -1.13
N GLU A 250 9.13 9.10 0.22
CA GLU A 250 10.37 9.10 1.02
C GLU A 250 11.02 7.70 1.18
N GLY A 251 10.30 6.62 0.88
CA GLY A 251 10.81 5.26 1.07
C GLY A 251 11.82 4.84 0.00
N SER A 252 12.95 4.23 0.38
CA SER A 252 14.01 3.81 -0.55
C SER A 252 13.58 2.76 -1.59
N ASN A 253 12.53 2.02 -1.27
CA ASN A 253 11.97 0.97 -2.15
C ASN A 253 10.78 1.47 -2.98
N VAL A 254 10.39 2.72 -2.79
CA VAL A 254 9.27 3.31 -3.49
C VAL A 254 9.66 3.57 -4.94
N ARG A 255 8.77 3.23 -5.87
CA ARG A 255 8.94 3.56 -7.29
C ARG A 255 7.73 4.36 -7.75
N PRO A 256 7.92 5.53 -8.37
CA PRO A 256 6.85 6.24 -9.04
C PRO A 256 6.58 5.62 -10.40
N LEU A 257 5.32 5.60 -10.78
CA LEU A 257 4.81 5.15 -12.08
C LEU A 257 3.78 6.16 -12.56
N ALA A 258 3.52 6.21 -13.87
CA ALA A 258 2.54 7.13 -14.46
C ALA A 258 1.67 6.40 -15.48
N GLY A 259 0.35 6.48 -15.31
CA GLY A 259 -0.62 5.84 -16.20
C GLY A 259 -2.03 6.23 -15.82
N ASP A 260 -2.96 6.18 -16.78
CA ASP A 260 -4.36 6.60 -16.55
C ASP A 260 -5.10 5.55 -15.72
N VAL A 261 -5.23 5.72 -14.40
CA VAL A 261 -5.95 4.71 -13.58
C VAL A 261 -7.46 4.87 -13.65
N ASN A 262 -7.91 6.05 -14.05
CA ASN A 262 -9.29 6.46 -13.88
C ASN A 262 -10.07 6.49 -15.22
N ALA A 263 -9.37 6.25 -16.33
CA ALA A 263 -9.82 6.25 -17.71
C ALA A 263 -10.42 7.60 -18.15
N ASP A 264 -9.87 8.72 -17.66
CA ASP A 264 -10.25 10.07 -18.12
C ASP A 264 -9.44 10.56 -19.33
N GLY A 265 -8.52 9.72 -19.82
CA GLY A 265 -7.63 10.02 -20.93
C GLY A 265 -6.38 10.78 -20.52
N ARG A 266 -6.05 10.84 -19.22
CA ARG A 266 -4.86 11.49 -18.71
C ARG A 266 -4.07 10.52 -17.86
N SER A 267 -2.75 10.55 -17.99
CA SER A 267 -1.88 9.82 -17.09
C SER A 267 -2.00 10.39 -15.67
N ASP A 268 -2.20 9.51 -14.71
CA ASP A 268 -2.15 9.80 -13.29
C ASP A 268 -0.79 9.39 -12.73
N LEU A 269 -0.46 9.82 -11.51
CA LEU A 269 0.75 9.35 -10.81
C LEU A 269 0.39 8.27 -9.80
N MET A 270 1.25 7.26 -9.70
CA MET A 270 1.15 6.18 -8.71
C MET A 270 2.49 5.94 -8.01
N MET A 271 2.46 5.40 -6.80
CA MET A 271 3.68 4.89 -6.14
C MET A 271 3.49 3.48 -5.63
N VAL A 272 4.45 2.61 -5.90
CA VAL A 272 4.52 1.20 -5.47
C VAL A 272 5.69 0.98 -4.52
N GLY A 273 5.68 -0.11 -3.75
CA GLY A 273 6.88 -0.59 -3.06
C GLY A 273 7.17 0.02 -1.69
N GLY A 274 6.19 0.66 -1.05
CA GLY A 274 6.33 1.07 0.34
C GLY A 274 6.03 -0.05 1.33
N ASN A 275 6.69 -0.01 2.49
CA ASN A 275 6.57 -1.03 3.53
C ASN A 275 5.31 -0.81 4.39
N GLY A 276 4.46 -1.83 4.51
CA GLY A 276 3.22 -1.84 5.29
C GLY A 276 2.05 -1.09 4.66
N TRP A 277 2.08 -0.80 3.35
CA TRP A 277 1.05 -0.01 2.67
C TRP A 277 -0.17 -0.88 2.39
N THR A 278 -1.32 -0.57 3.02
CA THR A 278 -2.60 -1.27 2.74
C THR A 278 -3.48 -0.55 1.72
N SER A 279 -2.91 0.47 1.06
CA SER A 279 -3.51 1.28 0.01
C SER A 279 -2.44 1.72 -0.98
N GLN A 280 -2.81 1.88 -2.24
CA GLN A 280 -1.96 2.43 -3.27
C GLN A 280 -2.19 3.95 -3.33
N PRO A 281 -1.16 4.77 -3.11
CA PRO A 281 -1.28 6.21 -3.36
C PRO A 281 -1.40 6.46 -4.85
N VAL A 282 -2.45 7.19 -5.21
CA VAL A 282 -2.68 7.66 -6.57
C VAL A 282 -2.90 9.17 -6.53
N ALA A 283 -2.26 9.92 -7.41
CA ALA A 283 -2.53 11.33 -7.61
C ALA A 283 -3.14 11.49 -9.01
N ASN A 284 -4.45 11.74 -9.08
CA ASN A 284 -5.14 11.87 -10.36
C ASN A 284 -4.84 13.23 -10.99
N SER A 285 -4.55 13.28 -12.29
CA SER A 285 -4.20 14.52 -12.98
C SER A 285 -5.42 15.42 -13.23
N GLY A 286 -5.31 16.69 -12.82
CA GLY A 286 -6.27 17.74 -13.17
C GLY A 286 -6.12 18.27 -14.59
N GLY A 287 -5.03 17.91 -15.29
CA GLY A 287 -4.69 18.41 -16.63
C GLY A 287 -4.10 19.83 -16.66
N ASP A 288 -4.00 20.50 -15.52
CA ASP A 288 -3.44 21.85 -15.35
C ASP A 288 -2.11 21.84 -14.55
N GLY A 289 -1.52 20.65 -14.37
CA GLY A 289 -0.32 20.44 -13.55
C GLY A 289 -0.61 20.21 -12.06
N LYS A 290 -1.89 20.27 -11.65
CA LYS A 290 -2.31 19.88 -10.29
C LYS A 290 -2.75 18.43 -10.27
N PHE A 291 -2.56 17.79 -9.12
CA PHE A 291 -3.00 16.43 -8.90
C PHE A 291 -3.84 16.35 -7.64
N ALA A 292 -4.95 15.60 -7.72
CA ALA A 292 -5.80 15.27 -6.59
C ALA A 292 -5.33 13.94 -5.99
N VAL A 293 -4.78 13.99 -4.78
CA VAL A 293 -4.23 12.80 -4.12
C VAL A 293 -5.35 12.01 -3.45
N ARG A 294 -5.38 10.70 -3.70
CA ARG A 294 -6.27 9.75 -3.03
C ARG A 294 -5.54 8.47 -2.68
N GLY A 295 -5.73 7.96 -1.47
CA GLY A 295 -5.39 6.58 -1.14
C GLY A 295 -6.42 5.65 -1.76
N ARG A 296 -6.04 4.80 -2.72
CA ARG A 296 -6.93 3.77 -3.27
C ARG A 296 -6.74 2.45 -2.54
N THR A 297 -7.82 1.82 -2.10
CA THR A 297 -7.75 0.52 -1.42
C THR A 297 -7.19 -0.53 -2.37
N VAL A 298 -6.18 -1.27 -1.92
CA VAL A 298 -5.67 -2.44 -2.64
C VAL A 298 -6.08 -3.68 -1.86
N ASP A 299 -6.45 -4.75 -2.56
CA ASP A 299 -6.66 -6.07 -1.96
C ASP A 299 -5.48 -6.41 -1.03
N ALA A 300 -5.79 -6.87 0.18
CA ALA A 300 -4.85 -7.10 1.27
C ALA A 300 -3.72 -8.11 0.97
N ARG A 301 -3.76 -8.80 -0.18
CA ARG A 301 -2.71 -9.70 -0.67
C ARG A 301 -1.58 -9.02 -1.43
N TRP A 302 -1.79 -7.84 -2.00
CA TRP A 302 -0.74 -7.08 -2.71
C TRP A 302 0.46 -6.72 -1.81
N PRO A 303 0.26 -6.26 -0.55
CA PRO A 303 1.35 -6.01 0.39
C PRO A 303 2.15 -7.28 0.72
N GLU A 304 1.54 -8.48 0.67
CA GLU A 304 2.22 -9.73 1.00
C GLU A 304 3.31 -10.14 -0.01
N TYR A 305 3.24 -9.64 -1.26
CA TYR A 305 4.24 -9.89 -2.31
C TYR A 305 5.14 -8.68 -2.59
N ALA A 306 4.68 -7.46 -2.33
CA ALA A 306 5.45 -6.23 -2.51
C ALA A 306 6.46 -5.95 -1.37
N GLU A 307 6.29 -6.54 -0.18
CA GLU A 307 6.94 -6.05 1.06
C GLU A 307 7.98 -6.98 1.70
N PHE A 308 8.69 -7.81 0.93
CA PHE A 308 9.87 -8.51 1.45
C PHE A 308 11.11 -8.08 0.67
N THR A 309 11.87 -7.15 1.26
CA THR A 309 12.98 -6.38 0.67
C THR A 309 14.13 -7.18 0.08
N ASP A 310 14.18 -8.50 0.32
CA ASP A 310 15.23 -9.37 -0.21
C ASP A 310 14.73 -10.26 -1.38
N ASN A 311 13.45 -10.15 -1.77
CA ASN A 311 12.76 -10.98 -2.78
C ASN A 311 11.59 -10.27 -3.51
N ALA A 312 11.48 -8.94 -3.39
CA ALA A 312 10.39 -8.17 -3.97
C ALA A 312 10.47 -8.21 -5.50
N GLY A 313 9.32 -8.41 -6.14
CA GLY A 313 9.23 -8.30 -7.60
C GLY A 313 9.46 -6.87 -8.06
N GLN A 314 9.93 -6.72 -9.30
CA GLN A 314 10.06 -5.43 -9.96
C GLN A 314 8.65 -4.95 -10.32
N PRO A 315 8.20 -3.79 -9.80
CA PRO A 315 6.87 -3.31 -10.07
C PRO A 315 6.82 -2.60 -11.41
N LEU A 316 5.72 -2.80 -12.13
CA LEU A 316 5.49 -2.25 -13.44
C LEU A 316 4.04 -1.79 -13.56
N GLN A 317 3.76 -0.84 -14.45
CA GLN A 317 2.42 -0.33 -14.72
C GLN A 317 2.05 -0.50 -16.19
N GLY A 318 0.86 -1.05 -16.44
CA GLY A 318 0.32 -1.27 -17.78
C GLY A 318 -1.17 -1.60 -17.72
N ASP A 319 -1.90 -1.50 -18.82
CA ASP A 319 -3.28 -1.96 -18.98
C ASP A 319 -3.30 -3.45 -19.34
N PHE A 320 -3.25 -4.32 -18.34
CA PHE A 320 -3.14 -5.75 -18.56
C PHE A 320 -4.47 -6.38 -18.98
N ASN A 321 -5.61 -5.69 -18.81
CA ASN A 321 -6.93 -6.24 -19.11
C ASN A 321 -7.66 -5.58 -20.30
N GLY A 322 -7.09 -4.53 -20.87
CA GLY A 322 -7.62 -3.80 -22.02
C GLY A 322 -8.80 -2.89 -21.68
N ASP A 323 -8.99 -2.50 -20.41
CA ASP A 323 -10.07 -1.62 -19.98
C ASP A 323 -9.69 -0.13 -20.01
N ARG A 324 -8.48 0.16 -20.50
CA ARG A 324 -7.82 1.47 -20.60
C ARG A 324 -7.50 2.09 -19.25
N ARG A 325 -7.37 1.26 -18.22
CA ARG A 325 -6.87 1.68 -16.92
C ARG A 325 -5.49 1.12 -16.70
N ALA A 326 -4.63 1.94 -16.12
CA ALA A 326 -3.33 1.55 -15.68
C ALA A 326 -3.44 0.61 -14.47
N ASP A 327 -3.12 -0.65 -14.69
CA ASP A 327 -2.97 -1.70 -13.67
C ASP A 327 -1.53 -1.77 -13.17
N LEU A 328 -1.28 -2.64 -12.17
CA LEU A 328 0.05 -2.85 -11.61
C LEU A 328 0.43 -4.32 -11.64
N ALA A 329 1.67 -4.61 -12.04
CA ALA A 329 2.27 -5.94 -12.04
C ALA A 329 3.51 -6.02 -11.15
N LEU A 330 3.80 -7.21 -10.62
CA LEU A 330 5.08 -7.52 -9.97
C LEU A 330 5.76 -8.68 -10.70
N VAL A 331 7.00 -8.48 -11.15
CA VAL A 331 7.75 -9.50 -11.91
C VAL A 331 8.98 -9.96 -11.15
N GLY A 332 9.23 -11.27 -11.08
CA GLY A 332 10.36 -11.81 -10.33
C GLY A 332 10.14 -11.85 -8.81
N ALA A 333 8.89 -11.76 -8.35
CA ALA A 333 8.57 -11.93 -6.93
C ALA A 333 8.86 -13.38 -6.50
N ALA A 334 9.91 -13.60 -5.71
CA ALA A 334 10.44 -14.94 -5.48
C ALA A 334 9.48 -15.88 -4.71
N ARG A 335 8.34 -15.39 -4.21
CA ARG A 335 7.30 -16.17 -3.54
C ARG A 335 6.06 -16.42 -4.40
N SER A 336 5.89 -15.70 -5.50
CA SER A 336 4.74 -15.89 -6.39
C SER A 336 4.99 -17.06 -7.36
N PRO A 337 3.98 -17.90 -7.64
CA PRO A 337 4.04 -18.89 -8.69
C PRO A 337 3.84 -18.30 -10.10
N GLY A 338 3.50 -17.02 -10.25
CA GLY A 338 3.23 -16.39 -11.54
C GLY A 338 3.60 -14.92 -11.59
N ILE A 339 2.66 -14.11 -12.08
CA ILE A 339 2.79 -12.66 -12.22
C ILE A 339 1.62 -12.05 -11.43
N PRO A 340 1.85 -11.57 -10.19
CA PRO A 340 0.82 -10.87 -9.44
C PRO A 340 0.42 -9.59 -10.16
N ILE A 341 -0.88 -9.44 -10.41
CA ILE A 341 -1.50 -8.26 -11.02
C ILE A 341 -2.52 -7.65 -10.05
N ALA A 342 -2.55 -6.33 -9.98
CA ALA A 342 -3.60 -5.55 -9.35
C ALA A 342 -4.30 -4.72 -10.44
N PHE A 343 -5.51 -5.15 -10.82
CA PHE A 343 -6.33 -4.50 -11.83
C PHE A 343 -7.02 -3.25 -11.27
N ALA A 344 -6.91 -2.11 -11.92
CA ALA A 344 -7.59 -0.87 -11.54
C ALA A 344 -9.10 -0.97 -11.84
N GLY A 345 -9.94 -0.97 -10.81
CA GLY A 345 -11.39 -1.10 -10.96
C GLY A 345 -12.15 0.22 -11.12
N THR A 346 -13.42 0.14 -11.54
CA THR A 346 -14.34 1.28 -11.70
C THR A 346 -14.76 1.96 -10.38
N GLY A 347 -14.36 1.42 -9.22
CA GLY A 347 -14.86 1.79 -7.88
C GLY A 347 -13.81 2.28 -6.89
N GLU A 348 -12.68 2.80 -7.38
CA GLU A 348 -11.47 3.14 -6.58
C GLU A 348 -10.73 1.97 -5.93
N ASP A 349 -11.12 0.73 -6.22
CA ASP A 349 -10.47 -0.48 -5.69
C ASP A 349 -9.59 -1.15 -6.76
N PHE A 350 -8.42 -1.65 -6.33
CA PHE A 350 -7.62 -2.57 -7.14
C PHE A 350 -8.02 -4.03 -6.86
N ARG A 351 -8.36 -4.79 -7.91
CA ARG A 351 -8.63 -6.22 -7.83
C ARG A 351 -7.35 -7.02 -8.04
N TYR A 352 -6.95 -7.77 -7.03
CA TYR A 352 -5.76 -8.63 -7.09
C TYR A 352 -6.02 -10.00 -7.71
N VAL A 353 -5.10 -10.42 -8.57
CA VAL A 353 -5.02 -11.76 -9.16
C VAL A 353 -3.55 -12.23 -9.14
N ASP A 354 -3.31 -13.47 -8.70
CA ASP A 354 -2.03 -14.15 -8.86
C ASP A 354 -2.33 -15.60 -9.26
N GLN A 355 -2.15 -15.88 -10.53
CA GLN A 355 -2.27 -17.21 -11.10
C GLN A 355 -0.90 -17.69 -11.56
N PRO A 356 -0.61 -19.00 -11.45
CA PRO A 356 0.65 -19.54 -11.93
C PRO A 356 0.90 -19.15 -13.40
N ALA A 357 2.08 -18.60 -13.66
CA ALA A 357 2.59 -18.48 -15.03
C ALA A 357 3.26 -19.82 -15.43
N ASP A 358 3.71 -19.93 -16.69
CA ASP A 358 4.56 -21.04 -17.11
C ASP A 358 5.71 -21.27 -16.10
N GLY A 359 6.02 -22.54 -15.81
CA GLY A 359 6.99 -22.91 -14.76
C GLY A 359 8.40 -22.36 -14.98
N ASP A 360 8.80 -22.09 -16.23
CA ASP A 360 10.11 -21.53 -16.54
C ASP A 360 10.18 -20.01 -16.42
N TRP A 361 9.04 -19.30 -16.55
CA TRP A 361 8.97 -17.84 -16.47
C TRP A 361 9.60 -17.32 -15.18
N ARG A 362 9.23 -17.93 -14.05
CA ARG A 362 9.74 -17.54 -12.74
C ARG A 362 11.26 -17.68 -12.66
N ASN A 363 11.83 -18.74 -13.22
CA ASN A 363 13.27 -18.98 -13.21
C ASN A 363 14.02 -17.91 -14.02
N TRP A 364 13.43 -17.45 -15.11
CA TRP A 364 13.96 -16.34 -15.90
C TRP A 364 13.83 -15.00 -15.16
N ALA A 365 12.66 -14.70 -14.60
CA ALA A 365 12.36 -13.41 -13.98
C ALA A 365 13.20 -13.09 -12.74
N VAL A 366 13.64 -14.10 -11.97
CA VAL A 366 14.52 -13.91 -10.80
C VAL A 366 16.00 -13.93 -11.14
N GLY A 367 16.35 -14.08 -12.43
CA GLY A 367 17.73 -14.15 -12.89
C GLY A 367 18.51 -12.85 -12.65
N PRO A 368 19.83 -12.92 -12.45
CA PRO A 368 20.66 -11.74 -12.29
C PRO A 368 20.60 -10.88 -13.57
N ASN A 369 20.52 -9.55 -13.39
CA ASN A 369 20.45 -8.54 -14.45
C ASN A 369 19.20 -8.63 -15.36
N VAL A 370 18.21 -9.45 -15.00
CA VAL A 370 16.96 -9.53 -15.75
C VAL A 370 16.09 -8.31 -15.44
N LYS A 371 15.69 -7.62 -16.51
CA LYS A 371 14.82 -6.44 -16.47
C LYS A 371 13.52 -6.78 -17.19
N PRO A 372 12.36 -6.68 -16.53
CA PRO A 372 11.08 -6.74 -17.18
C PRO A 372 10.74 -5.39 -17.77
N VAL A 373 10.02 -5.40 -18.89
CA VAL A 373 9.52 -4.22 -19.56
C VAL A 373 8.10 -4.49 -20.06
N ILE A 374 7.26 -3.45 -20.04
CA ILE A 374 5.86 -3.50 -20.45
C ILE A 374 5.71 -2.98 -21.87
N GLY A 375 4.81 -3.59 -22.63
CA GLY A 375 4.25 -3.06 -23.86
C GLY A 375 3.28 -4.04 -24.50
N ASP A 376 2.45 -3.60 -25.43
CA ASP A 376 1.56 -4.47 -26.23
C ASP A 376 2.38 -5.12 -27.36
N PHE A 377 2.93 -6.32 -27.13
CA PHE A 377 3.85 -6.96 -28.07
C PHE A 377 3.13 -7.75 -29.17
N ASP A 378 1.80 -7.95 -29.08
CA ASP A 378 1.01 -8.63 -30.11
C ASP A 378 -0.17 -7.84 -30.71
N ALA A 379 -0.26 -6.55 -30.39
CA ALA A 379 -1.25 -5.59 -30.88
C ALA A 379 -2.70 -5.98 -30.56
N ASP A 380 -2.92 -6.59 -29.39
CA ASP A 380 -4.25 -7.01 -28.94
C ASP A 380 -4.98 -5.98 -28.05
N GLY A 381 -4.30 -4.87 -27.75
CA GLY A 381 -4.78 -3.78 -26.91
C GLY A 381 -4.62 -4.03 -25.42
N LYS A 382 -3.83 -5.02 -25.01
CA LYS A 382 -3.43 -5.27 -23.63
C LYS A 382 -1.92 -5.21 -23.53
N ASP A 383 -1.45 -4.71 -22.39
CA ASP A 383 -0.05 -4.71 -22.08
C ASP A 383 0.44 -6.13 -21.73
N ASP A 384 1.62 -6.45 -22.24
CA ASP A 384 2.35 -7.68 -22.02
C ASP A 384 3.63 -7.41 -21.22
N ILE A 385 4.43 -8.45 -20.97
CA ILE A 385 5.71 -8.33 -20.26
C ILE A 385 6.81 -9.07 -20.98
N ALA A 386 7.88 -8.37 -21.37
CA ALA A 386 9.10 -8.99 -21.90
C ALA A 386 10.21 -9.02 -20.83
N LEU A 387 11.02 -10.08 -20.79
CA LEU A 387 12.21 -10.17 -19.92
C LEU A 387 13.49 -10.00 -20.72
N VAL A 388 14.37 -9.10 -20.32
CA VAL A 388 15.57 -8.74 -21.08
C VAL A 388 16.80 -8.77 -20.17
N GLY A 389 18.00 -8.98 -20.74
CA GLY A 389 19.28 -8.85 -20.02
C GLY A 389 19.79 -10.11 -19.31
N GLY A 390 19.08 -11.23 -19.43
CA GLY A 390 19.52 -12.50 -18.85
C GLY A 390 20.84 -13.01 -19.45
N ALA A 391 21.81 -13.26 -18.58
CA ALA A 391 23.17 -13.62 -18.99
C ALA A 391 23.19 -14.93 -19.81
N GLY A 392 23.81 -14.86 -21.01
CA GLY A 392 23.96 -16.00 -21.91
C GLY A 392 22.67 -16.42 -22.64
N TRP A 393 21.60 -15.64 -22.56
CA TRP A 393 20.37 -15.92 -23.29
C TRP A 393 20.60 -15.79 -24.80
N THR A 394 19.84 -16.57 -25.57
CA THR A 394 19.79 -16.52 -27.05
C THR A 394 18.35 -16.37 -27.55
N THR A 395 17.45 -16.11 -26.62
CA THR A 395 16.01 -16.07 -26.80
C THR A 395 15.43 -14.89 -26.04
N GLN A 396 14.24 -14.45 -26.44
CA GLN A 396 13.51 -13.34 -25.85
C GLN A 396 12.21 -13.90 -25.23
N PRO A 397 12.12 -14.03 -23.90
CA PRO A 397 10.89 -14.40 -23.22
C PRO A 397 9.88 -13.25 -23.23
N VAL A 398 8.62 -13.57 -23.54
CA VAL A 398 7.47 -12.65 -23.46
C VAL A 398 6.28 -13.36 -22.81
N ALA A 399 5.66 -12.73 -21.83
CA ALA A 399 4.40 -13.15 -21.23
C ALA A 399 3.27 -12.28 -21.78
N TYR A 400 2.47 -12.85 -22.68
CA TYR A 400 1.32 -12.18 -23.29
C TYR A 400 0.12 -12.23 -22.36
N SER A 401 -0.52 -11.09 -22.09
CA SER A 401 -1.67 -11.01 -21.18
C SER A 401 -2.95 -11.56 -21.82
N ASN A 402 -3.64 -12.47 -21.13
CA ASN A 402 -4.98 -12.90 -21.57
C ASN A 402 -6.10 -11.95 -21.07
N GLY A 403 -5.77 -10.96 -20.24
CA GLY A 403 -6.71 -9.99 -19.68
C GLY A 403 -7.47 -10.42 -18.42
N ASP A 404 -7.27 -11.66 -17.95
CA ASP A 404 -7.90 -12.20 -16.74
C ASP A 404 -6.91 -12.46 -15.60
N GLY A 405 -5.67 -11.99 -15.76
CA GLY A 405 -4.54 -12.20 -14.85
C GLY A 405 -3.78 -13.50 -15.13
N THR A 406 -4.08 -14.20 -16.22
CA THR A 406 -3.25 -15.28 -16.75
C THR A 406 -2.41 -14.79 -17.94
N PHE A 407 -1.29 -15.46 -18.17
CA PHE A 407 -0.35 -15.12 -19.24
C PHE A 407 0.00 -16.31 -20.12
N ARG A 408 0.04 -16.10 -21.44
CA ARG A 408 0.64 -17.03 -22.39
C ARG A 408 2.12 -16.68 -22.55
N VAL A 409 3.01 -17.54 -22.08
CA VAL A 409 4.47 -17.32 -22.18
C VAL A 409 5.03 -17.89 -23.47
N THR A 410 5.86 -17.12 -24.17
CA THR A 410 6.71 -17.60 -25.26
C THR A 410 8.17 -17.35 -24.93
N ASN A 411 9.05 -18.10 -25.57
CA ASN A 411 10.50 -17.91 -25.49
C ASN A 411 11.12 -18.23 -26.85
N ARG A 412 11.23 -17.22 -27.70
CA ARG A 412 11.63 -17.40 -29.11
C ARG A 412 13.08 -16.99 -29.34
N PRO A 413 13.79 -17.61 -30.31
CA PRO A 413 15.12 -17.15 -30.71
C PRO A 413 15.11 -15.68 -31.16
N VAL A 414 16.19 -14.96 -30.83
CA VAL A 414 16.45 -13.59 -31.28
C VAL A 414 17.91 -13.49 -31.72
N ASP A 415 18.31 -12.42 -32.41
CA ASP A 415 19.72 -12.18 -32.73
C ASP A 415 20.57 -12.26 -31.45
N PRO A 416 21.59 -13.14 -31.37
CA PRO A 416 22.42 -13.26 -30.17
C PRO A 416 23.17 -11.98 -29.78
N SER A 417 23.35 -11.05 -30.73
CA SER A 417 23.94 -9.75 -30.46
C SER A 417 23.03 -8.90 -29.56
N TRP A 418 21.71 -9.00 -29.74
CA TRP A 418 20.72 -8.31 -28.92
C TRP A 418 20.82 -8.69 -27.45
N THR A 419 20.75 -9.98 -27.14
CA THR A 419 20.83 -10.46 -25.76
C THR A 419 22.20 -10.16 -25.12
N ARG A 420 23.27 -10.19 -25.92
CA ARG A 420 24.60 -9.76 -25.47
C ARG A 420 24.60 -8.28 -25.08
N TRP A 421 24.16 -7.39 -25.97
CA TRP A 421 24.09 -5.95 -25.71
C TRP A 421 23.21 -5.65 -24.49
N ALA A 422 22.05 -6.29 -24.38
CA ALA A 422 21.14 -6.14 -23.25
C ALA A 422 21.75 -6.52 -21.90
N SER A 423 22.74 -7.42 -21.89
CA SER A 423 23.43 -7.87 -20.67
C SER A 423 24.65 -7.02 -20.31
N GLU A 424 25.02 -6.02 -21.12
CA GLU A 424 26.18 -5.16 -20.85
C GLU A 424 25.93 -4.25 -19.62
N PRO A 425 26.94 -4.02 -18.77
CA PRO A 425 26.80 -3.13 -17.62
C PRO A 425 26.42 -1.70 -18.03
N GLY A 426 25.46 -1.11 -17.31
CA GLY A 426 24.98 0.25 -17.57
C GLY A 426 23.94 0.37 -18.68
N VAL A 427 23.59 -0.72 -19.37
CA VAL A 427 22.57 -0.68 -20.43
C VAL A 427 21.18 -0.49 -19.83
N GLU A 428 20.47 0.53 -20.27
CA GLU A 428 19.05 0.76 -20.01
C GLU A 428 18.19 0.20 -21.16
N LEU A 429 16.91 -0.03 -20.85
CA LEU A 429 15.92 -0.62 -21.74
C LEU A 429 14.62 0.18 -21.61
N VAL A 430 14.00 0.43 -22.74
CA VAL A 430 12.66 1.00 -22.85
C VAL A 430 11.85 0.23 -23.90
N ALA A 431 10.53 0.35 -23.83
CA ALA A 431 9.62 -0.19 -24.82
C ALA A 431 8.65 0.88 -25.33
N GLY A 432 8.12 0.65 -26.52
CA GLY A 432 7.13 1.49 -27.19
C GLY A 432 7.11 1.20 -28.69
N ASP A 433 5.99 1.45 -29.37
CA ASP A 433 5.84 1.25 -30.81
C ASP A 433 6.75 2.20 -31.61
N LEU A 434 7.94 1.73 -32.00
CA LEU A 434 8.95 2.55 -32.64
C LEU A 434 8.75 2.62 -34.15
N ASP A 435 7.90 1.79 -34.76
CA ASP A 435 7.63 1.78 -36.20
C ASP A 435 6.17 2.00 -36.63
N ASN A 436 5.29 2.27 -35.68
CA ASN A 436 3.85 2.53 -35.84
C ASN A 436 3.12 1.34 -36.48
N ASP A 437 3.50 0.12 -36.08
CA ASP A 437 2.86 -1.11 -36.55
C ASP A 437 1.79 -1.66 -35.58
N GLY A 438 1.60 -0.97 -34.45
CA GLY A 438 0.67 -1.28 -33.38
C GLY A 438 1.22 -2.24 -32.34
N ARG A 439 2.47 -2.70 -32.46
CA ARG A 439 3.17 -3.49 -31.43
C ARG A 439 4.28 -2.64 -30.82
N ASP A 440 4.44 -2.76 -29.51
CA ASP A 440 5.57 -2.15 -28.84
C ASP A 440 6.88 -2.86 -29.19
N ASP A 441 7.92 -2.08 -29.43
CA ASP A 441 9.27 -2.54 -29.70
C ASP A 441 10.15 -2.39 -28.47
N LEU A 442 11.39 -2.88 -28.55
CA LEU A 442 12.38 -2.72 -27.48
C LEU A 442 13.59 -1.92 -27.97
N ALA A 443 14.08 -0.97 -27.17
CA ALA A 443 15.30 -0.22 -27.45
C ALA A 443 16.31 -0.29 -26.30
N LEU A 444 17.60 -0.43 -26.64
CA LEU A 444 18.71 -0.45 -25.69
C LEU A 444 19.56 0.82 -25.79
N MET A 445 20.01 1.32 -24.65
CA MET A 445 20.90 2.49 -24.57
C MET A 445 21.80 2.43 -23.34
N GLY A 446 22.64 3.46 -23.15
CA GLY A 446 23.50 3.56 -21.97
C GLY A 446 24.77 2.70 -22.04
N GLY A 447 24.95 1.91 -23.09
CA GLY A 447 26.16 1.12 -23.29
C GLY A 447 27.40 2.01 -23.48
N SER A 448 28.45 1.72 -22.70
CA SER A 448 29.66 2.54 -22.68
C SER A 448 30.35 2.55 -24.05
N GLY A 449 30.49 3.75 -24.63
CA GLY A 449 31.12 3.96 -25.93
C GLY A 449 30.25 3.61 -27.14
N TRP A 450 28.97 3.27 -26.94
CA TRP A 450 28.05 3.00 -28.04
C TRP A 450 27.87 4.24 -28.93
N GLN A 451 27.64 4.00 -30.22
CA GLN A 451 27.37 5.02 -31.24
C GLN A 451 25.98 4.84 -31.87
N SER A 452 25.16 3.99 -31.27
CA SER A 452 23.88 3.54 -31.81
C SER A 452 22.91 3.20 -30.69
N VAL A 453 21.64 3.08 -31.07
CA VAL A 453 20.54 2.56 -30.23
C VAL A 453 20.05 1.28 -30.92
N PRO A 454 20.44 0.08 -30.44
CA PRO A 454 19.87 -1.16 -30.94
C PRO A 454 18.38 -1.21 -30.65
N VAL A 455 17.59 -1.60 -31.66
CA VAL A 455 16.13 -1.77 -31.58
C VAL A 455 15.76 -3.20 -31.97
N ALA A 456 14.90 -3.84 -31.19
CA ALA A 456 14.31 -5.13 -31.52
C ALA A 456 12.82 -4.92 -31.82
N PHE A 457 12.46 -5.06 -33.10
CA PHE A 457 11.10 -4.85 -33.59
C PHE A 457 10.22 -6.08 -33.35
N ALA A 458 9.10 -5.90 -32.65
CA ALA A 458 8.16 -6.98 -32.40
C ALA A 458 7.46 -7.42 -33.69
N SER A 459 7.40 -8.72 -33.92
CA SER A 459 6.75 -9.30 -35.10
C SER A 459 5.48 -10.04 -34.71
N ALA A 460 4.49 -10.07 -35.61
CA ALA A 460 3.19 -10.71 -35.39
C ALA A 460 3.26 -12.22 -35.05
N ASP A 461 4.39 -12.89 -35.27
CA ASP A 461 4.60 -14.29 -34.90
C ASP A 461 5.23 -14.48 -33.51
N GLY A 462 5.43 -13.38 -32.77
CA GLY A 462 6.07 -13.33 -31.46
C GLY A 462 7.60 -13.42 -31.50
N THR A 463 8.22 -13.19 -32.66
CA THR A 463 9.68 -13.03 -32.79
C THR A 463 10.08 -11.56 -32.81
N PHE A 464 11.38 -11.28 -32.66
CA PHE A 464 11.92 -9.93 -32.69
C PHE A 464 12.95 -9.77 -33.81
N ARG A 465 12.77 -8.76 -34.67
CA ARG A 465 13.72 -8.39 -35.72
C ARG A 465 14.63 -7.28 -35.23
N VAL A 466 15.93 -7.56 -35.12
CA VAL A 466 16.89 -6.61 -34.56
C VAL A 466 17.47 -5.69 -35.65
N ALA A 467 17.53 -4.40 -35.35
CA ALA A 467 18.25 -3.38 -36.10
C ALA A 467 19.23 -2.65 -35.18
N ASN A 468 20.42 -2.33 -35.69
CA ASN A 468 21.41 -1.56 -34.96
C ASN A 468 22.07 -0.57 -35.93
N LYS A 469 21.53 0.66 -35.97
CA LYS A 469 21.98 1.71 -36.89
C LYS A 469 22.75 2.77 -36.12
N VAL A 470 23.82 3.27 -36.74
CA VAL A 470 24.61 4.37 -36.18
C VAL A 470 23.72 5.60 -36.01
N PHE A 471 23.79 6.20 -34.84
CA PHE A 471 23.07 7.43 -34.52
C PHE A 471 23.77 8.63 -35.18
N PRO A 472 23.04 9.59 -35.77
CA PRO A 472 23.64 10.71 -36.49
C PRO A 472 24.39 11.73 -35.62
N SER A 473 24.37 11.58 -34.30
CA SER A 473 24.88 12.55 -33.32
C SER A 473 25.40 11.87 -32.05
N SER A 474 25.79 12.68 -31.04
CA SER A 474 26.30 12.19 -29.76
C SER A 474 25.22 11.74 -28.77
N TRP A 475 23.97 11.60 -29.21
CA TRP A 475 22.85 11.26 -28.33
C TRP A 475 23.07 9.94 -27.55
N PRO A 476 23.56 8.83 -28.16
CA PRO A 476 23.84 7.60 -27.40
C PRO A 476 24.89 7.79 -26.30
N GLN A 477 25.87 8.68 -26.51
CA GLN A 477 26.88 9.02 -25.52
C GLN A 477 26.28 9.81 -24.36
N TRP A 478 25.31 10.67 -24.62
CA TRP A 478 24.57 11.38 -23.57
C TRP A 478 23.70 10.44 -22.75
N ALA A 479 23.06 9.45 -23.39
CA ALA A 479 22.29 8.41 -22.71
C ALA A 479 23.15 7.55 -21.76
N ALA A 480 24.46 7.45 -22.01
CA ALA A 480 25.41 6.74 -21.13
C ALA A 480 25.99 7.61 -20.00
N THR A 481 25.54 8.87 -19.85
CA THR A 481 26.00 9.77 -18.79
C THR A 481 25.38 9.36 -17.45
N GLU A 482 26.16 9.41 -16.38
CA GLU A 482 25.69 9.08 -15.03
C GLU A 482 24.48 9.95 -14.63
N ASN A 483 23.48 9.33 -14.00
CA ASN A 483 22.20 9.94 -13.58
C ASN A 483 21.26 10.37 -14.72
N VAL A 484 21.63 10.14 -15.99
CA VAL A 484 20.67 10.26 -17.08
C VAL A 484 19.74 9.06 -17.06
N ARG A 485 18.45 9.33 -17.26
CA ARG A 485 17.40 8.35 -17.45
C ARG A 485 16.85 8.50 -18.85
N THR A 486 16.52 7.38 -19.47
CA THR A 486 15.79 7.38 -20.73
C THR A 486 14.32 7.00 -20.53
N LEU A 487 13.43 7.74 -21.19
CA LEU A 487 11.99 7.51 -21.19
C LEU A 487 11.50 7.38 -22.64
N ALA A 488 10.52 6.51 -22.88
CA ALA A 488 9.87 6.34 -24.18
C ALA A 488 8.47 6.95 -24.19
N GLY A 489 8.09 7.58 -25.30
CA GLY A 489 6.74 8.12 -25.50
C GLY A 489 6.66 8.92 -26.80
N ASP A 490 5.46 9.12 -27.34
CA ASP A 490 5.27 9.91 -28.57
C ASP A 490 5.40 11.42 -28.27
N PHE A 491 6.59 11.97 -28.48
CA PHE A 491 6.90 13.36 -28.17
C PHE A 491 6.59 14.31 -29.34
N ASN A 492 6.26 13.80 -30.54
CA ASN A 492 6.01 14.63 -31.72
C ASN A 492 4.61 14.41 -32.35
N LYS A 493 3.80 13.52 -31.77
CA LYS A 493 2.45 13.13 -32.19
C LYS A 493 2.39 12.47 -33.57
N ASP A 494 3.43 11.74 -33.96
CA ASP A 494 3.47 11.02 -35.24
C ASP A 494 3.04 9.55 -35.14
N GLY A 495 2.68 9.11 -33.93
CA GLY A 495 2.23 7.75 -33.62
C GLY A 495 3.36 6.78 -33.36
N ARG A 496 4.63 7.20 -33.43
CA ARG A 496 5.77 6.39 -32.97
C ARG A 496 6.19 6.84 -31.59
N ALA A 497 6.62 5.90 -30.77
CA ALA A 497 7.40 6.19 -29.60
C ALA A 497 8.72 6.87 -30.00
N ASP A 498 9.12 7.86 -29.22
CA ASP A 498 10.39 8.56 -29.28
C ASP A 498 11.12 8.39 -27.94
N LEU A 499 12.39 8.76 -27.86
CA LEU A 499 13.21 8.55 -26.64
C LEU A 499 13.71 9.89 -26.07
N ALA A 500 13.42 10.19 -24.81
CA ALA A 500 13.85 11.42 -24.14
C ALA A 500 14.89 11.15 -23.04
N LEU A 501 15.88 12.03 -22.92
CA LEU A 501 16.90 11.99 -21.86
C LEU A 501 16.65 13.04 -20.78
N VAL A 502 16.58 12.61 -19.52
CA VAL A 502 16.36 13.48 -18.36
C VAL A 502 17.44 13.24 -17.29
N GLY A 503 17.81 14.28 -16.53
CA GLY A 503 18.70 14.15 -15.37
C GLY A 503 20.18 14.46 -15.62
N GLY A 504 20.53 14.87 -16.85
CA GLY A 504 21.89 15.28 -17.19
C GLY A 504 22.36 16.48 -16.35
N PRO A 505 23.42 16.34 -15.52
CA PRO A 505 23.84 17.40 -14.62
C PRO A 505 24.26 18.68 -15.37
N GLY A 506 23.62 19.81 -15.02
CA GLY A 506 23.90 21.11 -15.62
C GLY A 506 23.37 21.30 -17.05
N TRP A 507 22.61 20.35 -17.59
CA TRP A 507 21.99 20.51 -18.90
C TRP A 507 20.94 21.62 -18.88
N GLN A 508 20.65 22.19 -20.05
CA GLN A 508 19.63 23.21 -20.25
C GLN A 508 18.60 22.80 -21.32
N SER A 509 18.52 21.50 -21.58
CA SER A 509 17.61 20.90 -22.55
C SER A 509 17.18 19.51 -22.09
N VAL A 510 16.17 18.97 -22.77
CA VAL A 510 15.77 17.56 -22.75
C VAL A 510 15.99 17.04 -24.17
N PRO A 511 17.12 16.36 -24.47
CA PRO A 511 17.36 15.78 -25.79
C PRO A 511 16.36 14.66 -26.10
N ILE A 512 15.73 14.71 -27.26
CA ILE A 512 14.76 13.72 -27.76
C ILE A 512 15.30 13.09 -29.04
N ALA A 513 15.35 11.77 -29.09
CA ALA A 513 15.58 10.99 -30.28
C ALA A 513 14.23 10.60 -30.90
N LEU A 514 13.88 11.22 -32.03
CA LEU A 514 12.66 10.95 -32.76
C LEU A 514 12.82 9.72 -33.64
N SER A 515 11.94 8.72 -33.48
CA SER A 515 12.00 7.50 -34.27
C SER A 515 11.62 7.74 -35.73
N THR A 516 12.33 7.08 -36.65
CA THR A 516 11.99 7.09 -38.09
C THR A 516 11.25 5.82 -38.55
N GLY A 517 11.02 4.87 -37.65
CA GLY A 517 10.33 3.61 -37.93
C GLY A 517 11.18 2.50 -38.57
N ASP A 518 12.47 2.73 -38.76
CA ASP A 518 13.36 1.71 -39.33
C ASP A 518 14.55 1.35 -38.43
N GLY A 519 14.53 1.85 -37.19
CA GLY A 519 15.60 1.72 -36.20
C GLY A 519 16.66 2.80 -36.30
N SER A 520 16.48 3.81 -37.17
CA SER A 520 17.23 5.06 -37.13
C SER A 520 16.42 6.16 -36.45
N PHE A 521 17.14 7.18 -35.95
CA PHE A 521 16.57 8.27 -35.18
C PHE A 521 17.07 9.61 -35.71
N THR A 522 16.27 10.64 -35.51
CA THR A 522 16.70 12.04 -35.65
C THR A 522 16.72 12.71 -34.27
N GLU A 523 17.56 13.73 -34.06
CA GLU A 523 17.66 14.39 -32.76
C GLU A 523 16.91 15.72 -32.76
N LEU A 524 16.17 15.96 -31.68
CA LEU A 524 15.59 17.24 -31.32
C LEU A 524 16.07 17.64 -29.92
N ASN A 525 16.79 18.76 -29.82
CA ASN A 525 17.45 19.17 -28.58
C ASN A 525 17.19 20.65 -28.31
N GLN A 526 15.99 20.95 -27.84
CA GLN A 526 15.53 22.31 -27.60
C GLN A 526 15.80 22.75 -26.15
N PRO A 527 16.02 24.05 -25.92
CA PRO A 527 16.18 24.57 -24.56
C PRO A 527 14.93 24.35 -23.70
N ILE A 528 15.15 24.01 -22.43
CA ILE A 528 14.15 24.01 -21.37
C ILE A 528 14.60 24.96 -20.27
N ASP A 529 13.66 25.46 -19.45
CA ASP A 529 14.02 26.25 -18.28
C ASP A 529 14.94 25.45 -17.35
N SER A 530 16.06 26.05 -16.97
CA SER A 530 17.14 25.40 -16.21
C SER A 530 16.70 24.82 -14.87
N ARG A 531 15.56 25.29 -14.32
CA ARG A 531 14.97 24.73 -13.09
C ARG A 531 14.62 23.25 -13.24
N TRP A 532 14.20 22.81 -14.42
CA TRP A 532 13.84 21.42 -14.67
C TRP A 532 14.99 20.45 -14.33
N ASN A 533 16.17 20.69 -14.90
CA ASN A 533 17.33 19.81 -14.65
C ASN A 533 17.84 19.95 -13.20
N SER A 534 17.73 21.12 -12.58
CA SER A 534 18.00 21.26 -11.14
C SER A 534 17.07 20.39 -10.29
N TRP A 535 15.78 20.31 -10.65
CA TRP A 535 14.83 19.43 -9.98
C TRP A 535 15.14 17.96 -10.27
N ALA A 536 15.43 17.59 -11.52
CA ALA A 536 15.74 16.22 -11.91
C ALA A 536 16.96 15.64 -11.19
N THR A 537 17.94 16.48 -10.84
CA THR A 537 19.12 16.06 -10.06
C THR A 537 18.90 16.03 -8.54
N THR A 538 17.71 16.36 -8.04
CA THR A 538 17.42 16.32 -6.60
C THR A 538 17.45 14.86 -6.11
N PRO A 539 18.05 14.55 -4.96
CA PRO A 539 18.04 13.19 -4.41
C PRO A 539 16.61 12.63 -4.32
N GLY A 540 16.41 11.43 -4.86
CA GLY A 540 15.11 10.75 -4.89
C GLY A 540 14.18 11.17 -6.03
N ALA A 541 14.53 12.21 -6.81
CA ALA A 541 13.75 12.59 -7.98
C ALA A 541 13.91 11.52 -9.08
N GLU A 542 12.80 10.95 -9.51
CA GLU A 542 12.71 10.01 -10.61
C GLU A 542 11.79 10.62 -11.69
N PRO A 543 12.23 10.65 -12.96
CA PRO A 543 11.42 11.13 -14.05
C PRO A 543 10.44 10.05 -14.52
N VAL A 544 9.22 10.45 -14.87
CA VAL A 544 8.18 9.60 -15.46
C VAL A 544 7.60 10.27 -16.70
N VAL A 545 7.06 9.46 -17.60
CA VAL A 545 6.45 9.88 -18.87
C VAL A 545 4.96 9.53 -18.87
N GLY A 546 4.13 10.38 -19.45
CA GLY A 546 2.68 10.18 -19.57
C GLY A 546 2.01 11.37 -20.25
N ASP A 547 0.78 11.22 -20.72
CA ASP A 547 -0.02 12.34 -21.24
C ASP A 547 -0.78 12.98 -20.07
N PHE A 548 -0.17 13.96 -19.41
CA PHE A 548 -0.72 14.52 -18.17
C PHE A 548 -1.84 15.53 -18.44
N ASN A 549 -1.97 16.06 -19.67
CA ASN A 549 -2.98 17.06 -20.04
C ASN A 549 -4.07 16.54 -20.99
N GLY A 550 -3.95 15.33 -21.51
CA GLY A 550 -4.91 14.68 -22.40
C GLY A 550 -4.80 15.14 -23.87
N ASP A 551 -3.66 15.68 -24.27
CA ASP A 551 -3.44 16.22 -25.61
C ASP A 551 -2.82 15.21 -26.59
N ARG A 552 -2.52 14.00 -26.10
CA ARG A 552 -1.89 12.86 -26.79
C ARG A 552 -0.43 13.04 -27.17
N ALA A 553 0.28 13.99 -26.58
CA ALA A 553 1.74 13.97 -26.53
C ALA A 553 2.19 13.37 -25.20
N ALA A 554 3.32 12.67 -25.25
CA ALA A 554 4.06 12.34 -24.06
C ALA A 554 4.59 13.64 -23.40
N ASP A 555 4.20 13.84 -22.15
CA ASP A 555 4.73 14.83 -21.22
C ASP A 555 5.71 14.16 -20.23
N LEU A 556 6.39 14.97 -19.41
CA LEU A 556 7.30 14.49 -18.37
C LEU A 556 6.89 15.01 -16.99
N ALA A 557 7.08 14.21 -15.95
CA ALA A 557 6.96 14.65 -14.56
C ALA A 557 8.15 14.16 -13.72
N LEU A 558 8.49 14.87 -12.65
CA LEU A 558 9.53 14.46 -11.70
C LEU A 558 8.91 14.14 -10.36
N VAL A 559 9.07 12.92 -9.85
CA VAL A 559 8.42 12.46 -8.62
C VAL A 559 9.48 12.08 -7.58
N GLY A 560 9.20 12.28 -6.29
CA GLY A 560 10.04 11.77 -5.20
C GLY A 560 11.25 12.61 -4.81
N GLY A 561 11.39 13.83 -5.34
CA GLY A 561 12.44 14.74 -4.90
C GLY A 561 12.38 15.02 -3.40
N THR A 562 13.50 14.75 -2.71
CA THR A 562 13.59 14.88 -1.25
C THR A 562 13.22 16.29 -0.79
N GLY A 563 12.23 16.39 0.09
CA GLY A 563 11.77 17.66 0.67
C GLY A 563 10.86 18.50 -0.23
N TRP A 564 10.44 17.98 -1.39
CA TRP A 564 9.47 18.68 -2.24
C TRP A 564 8.09 18.73 -1.57
N GLN A 565 7.32 19.77 -1.93
CA GLN A 565 5.92 19.99 -1.53
C GLN A 565 5.04 20.27 -2.75
N SER A 566 5.61 20.09 -3.95
CA SER A 566 5.03 20.44 -5.24
C SER A 566 5.46 19.39 -6.26
N GLN A 567 4.76 19.34 -7.37
CA GLN A 567 4.94 18.35 -8.42
C GLN A 567 5.37 19.03 -9.72
N PRO A 568 6.66 18.94 -10.10
CA PRO A 568 7.13 19.43 -11.39
C PRO A 568 6.56 18.59 -12.53
N VAL A 569 6.00 19.28 -13.53
CA VAL A 569 5.53 18.70 -14.80
C VAL A 569 6.06 19.56 -15.94
N ALA A 570 6.53 18.91 -17.00
CA ALA A 570 6.94 19.53 -18.25
C ALA A 570 5.98 19.06 -19.34
N PHE A 571 5.02 19.92 -19.69
CA PHE A 571 4.07 19.67 -20.77
C PHE A 571 4.74 19.87 -22.12
N ASN A 572 4.67 18.87 -22.98
CA ASN A 572 5.29 18.91 -24.29
C ASN A 572 4.42 19.71 -25.28
N ASN A 573 5.04 20.64 -25.99
CA ASN A 573 4.34 21.47 -26.97
C ASN A 573 4.30 20.82 -28.39
N GLY A 574 4.73 19.56 -28.52
CA GLY A 574 4.72 18.79 -29.78
C GLY A 574 5.85 19.15 -30.76
N ASN A 575 6.81 19.96 -30.33
CA ASN A 575 7.96 20.37 -31.13
C ASN A 575 9.28 20.30 -30.34
N GLY A 576 9.31 19.47 -29.29
CA GLY A 576 10.45 19.28 -28.39
C GLY A 576 10.68 20.42 -27.39
N THR A 577 9.85 21.47 -27.40
CA THR A 577 9.83 22.47 -26.33
C THR A 577 8.83 22.08 -25.25
N PHE A 578 9.09 22.50 -24.01
CA PHE A 578 8.25 22.15 -22.87
C PHE A 578 7.75 23.39 -22.12
N THR A 579 6.51 23.33 -21.66
CA THR A 579 5.90 24.29 -20.74
C THR A 579 5.94 23.72 -19.32
N LEU A 580 6.66 24.36 -18.41
CA LEU A 580 6.83 23.87 -17.04
C LEU A 580 5.74 24.35 -16.09
N THR A 581 5.23 23.44 -15.26
CA THR A 581 4.48 23.74 -14.04
C THR A 581 5.17 23.12 -12.83
N ASN A 582 4.95 23.69 -11.65
CA ASN A 582 5.43 23.12 -10.40
C ASN A 582 4.46 23.53 -9.29
N GLU A 583 3.31 22.86 -9.28
CA GLU A 583 2.18 23.23 -8.44
C GLU A 583 2.17 22.42 -7.13
N PRO A 584 1.65 22.97 -6.04
CA PRO A 584 1.36 22.19 -4.84
C PRO A 584 0.38 21.04 -5.15
N LEU A 585 0.58 19.92 -4.47
CA LEU A 585 -0.35 18.79 -4.55
C LEU A 585 -1.54 19.06 -3.60
N SER A 586 -2.75 18.90 -4.11
CA SER A 586 -4.01 19.29 -3.43
C SER A 586 -4.79 18.11 -2.88
#